data_AF-A0A496WTK9-F1
#
_entry.id   AF-A0A496WTK9-F1
#
_cell.length_a   1.000
_cell.length_b   1.000
_cell.length_c   1.000
_cell.angle_alpha   90.00
_cell.angle_beta   90.00
_cell.angle_gamma   90.00
#
_symmetry.space_group_name_H-M   'P 1'
#
loop_
_entity.id
_entity.type
_entity.pdbx_description
1 polymer ?
#
loop_
_entity_poly.entity_id
_entity_poly.type
_entity_poly.pdbx_seq_one_letter_code
_entity_poly.pdbx_strand_id
1 'polypeptide(L)'
;MTKCQAVYPVVMLALLSLLSACAPMPQKSGAPIHDATPSVTGKPPPAAKPPSVQQHPPPQGSAIVPSENTLKPAQKAVKSLVDEAWDHYQNNEPSRAIAVAERAQRLNARSADVYLVLATSYLALGKQQVAEQFARRGI
;
A
#
# COMPACT_ATOMS: atom_id res chain seq x y z
N MET A 1 60.30 8.21 -3.57
CA MET A 1 58.98 7.55 -3.41
C MET A 1 58.45 7.84 -2.00
N THR A 2 58.02 9.09 -1.71
CA THR A 2 57.72 9.49 -0.31
C THR A 2 56.62 10.55 -0.16
N LYS A 3 55.96 10.98 -1.24
CA LYS A 3 54.90 12.02 -1.18
C LYS A 3 53.48 11.48 -0.95
N CYS A 4 53.25 10.17 -1.08
CA CYS A 4 51.92 9.58 -0.90
C CYS A 4 51.53 9.34 0.57
N GLN A 5 52.48 9.36 1.50
CA GLN A 5 52.23 8.95 2.90
C GLN A 5 51.58 10.04 3.77
N ALA A 6 51.74 11.33 3.40
CA ALA A 6 51.19 12.46 4.15
C ALA A 6 49.76 12.85 3.74
N VAL A 7 49.31 12.46 2.53
CA VAL A 7 47.97 12.79 2.02
C VAL A 7 46.91 11.85 2.59
N TYR A 8 47.28 10.60 2.86
CA TYR A 8 46.39 9.58 3.38
C TYR A 8 45.76 9.91 4.75
N PRO A 9 46.50 10.37 5.77
CA PRO A 9 45.88 10.68 7.06
C PRO A 9 44.92 11.87 6.98
N VAL A 10 45.18 12.87 6.12
CA VAL A 10 44.30 14.02 5.92
C VAL A 10 43.00 13.62 5.22
N VAL A 11 43.08 12.78 4.19
CA VAL A 11 41.90 12.26 3.49
C VAL A 11 41.09 11.32 4.39
N MET A 12 41.75 10.49 5.22
CA MET A 12 41.06 9.64 6.20
C MET A 12 40.35 10.46 7.28
N LEU A 13 40.98 11.52 7.81
CA LEU A 13 40.36 12.40 8.80
C LEU A 13 39.17 13.17 8.21
N ALA A 14 39.27 13.59 6.94
CA ALA A 14 38.16 14.19 6.20
C ALA A 14 37.02 13.18 5.93
N LEU A 15 37.34 11.91 5.66
CA LEU A 15 36.32 10.87 5.50
C LEU A 15 35.62 10.54 6.83
N LEU A 16 36.34 10.48 7.96
CA LEU A 16 35.74 10.20 9.26
C LEU A 16 34.79 11.29 9.74
N SER A 17 35.04 12.56 9.40
CA SER A 17 34.16 13.67 9.81
C SER A 17 32.82 13.68 9.07
N LEU A 18 32.73 13.05 7.89
CA LEU A 18 31.49 12.93 7.11
C LEU A 18 30.49 11.91 7.68
N LEU A 19 30.89 11.01 8.60
CA LEU A 19 30.00 10.00 9.19
C LEU A 19 29.24 10.47 10.46
N SER A 20 29.50 11.69 10.96
CA SER A 20 28.95 12.15 12.26
C SER A 20 27.60 12.88 12.18
N ALA A 21 26.85 12.79 11.06
CA ALA A 21 25.63 13.58 10.84
C ALA A 21 24.30 12.80 10.83
N CYS A 22 24.21 11.62 11.47
CA CYS A 22 22.94 10.94 11.71
C CYS A 22 22.50 11.05 13.18
N ALA A 23 21.99 12.23 13.57
CA ALA A 23 21.20 12.37 14.80
C ALA A 23 19.71 12.43 14.43
N PRO A 24 18.85 11.49 14.90
CA PRO A 24 17.42 11.57 14.67
C PRO A 24 16.82 12.68 15.54
N MET A 25 16.17 13.68 14.92
CA MET A 25 15.36 14.66 15.62
C MET A 25 14.01 14.04 16.03
N PRO A 26 13.60 14.12 17.31
CA PRO A 26 12.25 13.76 17.71
C PRO A 26 11.25 14.81 17.19
N GLN A 27 10.38 14.41 16.26
CA GLN A 27 9.26 15.25 15.83
C GLN A 27 8.20 15.29 16.93
N LYS A 28 7.97 16.49 17.48
CA LYS A 28 6.94 16.77 18.48
C LYS A 28 5.55 16.71 17.83
N SER A 29 4.66 15.96 18.49
CA SER A 29 3.23 15.71 18.22
C SER A 29 2.48 16.74 17.37
N GLY A 30 1.74 16.22 16.40
CA GLY A 30 0.70 16.92 15.67
C GLY A 30 -0.43 17.45 16.59
N ALA A 31 -1.09 18.48 16.08
CA ALA A 31 -2.09 19.32 16.73
C ALA A 31 -3.41 18.57 17.08
N PRO A 32 -4.24 19.13 17.99
CA PRO A 32 -5.52 18.55 18.37
C PRO A 32 -6.46 18.45 17.17
N ILE A 33 -7.16 17.33 17.06
CA ILE A 33 -8.32 17.20 16.17
C ILE A 33 -9.40 18.14 16.71
N HIS A 34 -9.70 19.21 15.98
CA HIS A 34 -10.93 19.94 16.17
C HIS A 34 -12.02 19.24 15.38
N ASP A 35 -12.98 18.62 16.08
CA ASP A 35 -14.24 18.17 15.52
C ASP A 35 -15.03 19.40 15.03
N ALA A 36 -14.79 19.80 13.78
CA ALA A 36 -15.63 20.77 13.11
C ALA A 36 -16.85 20.02 12.53
N THR A 37 -17.85 19.81 13.37
CA THR A 37 -19.22 19.49 12.96
C THR A 37 -19.74 20.64 12.08
N PRO A 38 -20.08 20.44 10.79
CA PRO A 38 -20.86 21.43 10.07
C PRO A 38 -22.32 21.30 10.52
N SER A 39 -22.71 22.20 11.43
CA SER A 39 -24.11 22.47 11.75
C SER A 39 -24.78 23.08 10.51
N VAL A 40 -25.47 22.25 9.72
CA VAL A 40 -26.32 22.73 8.62
C VAL A 40 -27.66 23.16 9.23
N THR A 41 -27.74 24.44 9.57
CA THR A 41 -29.00 25.13 9.88
C THR A 41 -29.81 25.25 8.59
N GLY A 42 -30.62 24.24 8.30
CA GLY A 42 -31.67 24.26 7.28
C GLY A 42 -33.05 24.15 7.92
N LYS A 43 -33.85 25.22 7.84
CA LYS A 43 -35.24 25.29 8.31
C LYS A 43 -36.08 24.16 7.68
N PRO A 44 -36.93 23.42 8.44
CA PRO A 44 -37.72 22.33 7.88
C PRO A 44 -38.87 22.86 7.00
N PRO A 45 -39.09 22.31 5.79
CA PRO A 45 -40.28 22.57 5.01
C PRO A 45 -41.52 21.87 5.61
N PRO A 46 -42.75 22.41 5.44
CA PRO A 46 -43.97 21.81 5.97
C PRO A 46 -44.22 20.40 5.44
N ALA A 47 -44.56 19.48 6.35
CA ALA A 47 -44.80 18.07 6.05
C ALA A 47 -45.98 17.87 5.08
N ALA A 48 -45.68 17.52 3.83
CA ALA A 48 -46.64 16.83 2.98
C ALA A 48 -46.67 15.34 3.40
N LYS A 49 -47.86 14.84 3.78
CA LYS A 49 -48.09 13.43 4.12
C LYS A 49 -47.60 12.52 2.97
N PRO A 50 -46.69 11.55 3.23
CA PRO A 50 -46.40 10.50 2.27
C PRO A 50 -47.62 9.58 2.13
N PRO A 51 -47.96 9.11 0.92
CA PRO A 51 -48.90 8.01 0.75
C PRO A 51 -48.34 6.76 1.45
N SER A 52 -49.23 6.01 2.10
CA SER A 52 -48.92 4.79 2.85
C SER A 52 -48.15 3.79 1.98
N VAL A 53 -46.82 3.71 2.19
CA VAL A 53 -45.99 2.65 1.64
C VAL A 53 -46.25 1.41 2.48
N GLN A 54 -46.83 0.40 1.86
CA GLN A 54 -47.03 -0.92 2.45
C GLN A 54 -45.69 -1.42 3.02
N GLN A 55 -45.66 -1.64 4.33
CA GLN A 55 -44.52 -2.24 5.02
C GLN A 55 -44.32 -3.67 4.52
N HIS A 56 -43.34 -3.86 3.63
CA HIS A 56 -42.70 -5.17 3.49
C HIS A 56 -42.02 -5.48 4.83
N PRO A 57 -42.25 -6.66 5.44
CA PRO A 57 -41.52 -7.05 6.63
C PRO A 57 -40.01 -7.11 6.31
N PRO A 58 -39.13 -6.63 7.21
CA PRO A 58 -37.70 -6.69 6.98
C PRO A 58 -37.27 -8.15 6.78
N PRO A 59 -36.46 -8.47 5.76
CA PRO A 59 -35.93 -9.82 5.61
C PRO A 59 -35.12 -10.13 6.88
N GLN A 60 -35.58 -11.12 7.62
CA GLN A 60 -34.88 -11.63 8.80
C GLN A 60 -33.48 -12.06 8.36
N GLY A 61 -32.46 -11.49 9.01
CA GLY A 61 -31.07 -11.57 8.59
C GLY A 61 -30.57 -12.99 8.43
N SER A 62 -30.49 -13.45 7.18
CA SER A 62 -29.52 -14.49 6.83
C SER A 62 -28.14 -13.85 6.90
N ALA A 63 -27.29 -14.39 7.77
CA ALA A 63 -25.88 -14.06 7.75
C ALA A 63 -25.35 -14.27 6.32
N ILE A 64 -24.68 -13.26 5.76
CA ILE A 64 -24.03 -13.38 4.46
C ILE A 64 -22.82 -14.30 4.65
N VAL A 65 -23.00 -15.59 4.43
CA VAL A 65 -21.90 -16.57 4.49
C VAL A 65 -21.22 -16.59 3.11
N PRO A 66 -19.89 -16.44 3.02
CA PRO A 66 -19.19 -16.55 1.75
C PRO A 66 -19.48 -17.90 1.08
N SER A 67 -19.99 -17.88 -0.14
CA SER A 67 -20.17 -19.10 -0.93
C SER A 67 -18.81 -19.63 -1.37
N GLU A 68 -18.47 -20.87 -1.04
CA GLU A 68 -17.18 -21.49 -1.40
C GLU A 68 -16.90 -21.48 -2.92
N ASN A 69 -17.96 -21.44 -3.74
CA ASN A 69 -17.84 -21.35 -5.20
C ASN A 69 -17.23 -20.03 -5.69
N THR A 70 -17.13 -18.99 -4.86
CA THR A 70 -16.52 -17.70 -5.22
C THR A 70 -14.99 -17.75 -5.26
N LEU A 71 -14.35 -18.77 -4.66
CA LEU A 71 -12.89 -18.91 -4.63
C LEU A 71 -12.31 -19.16 -6.03
N LYS A 72 -12.98 -19.97 -6.86
CA LYS A 72 -12.48 -20.32 -8.21
C LYS A 72 -12.42 -19.10 -9.16
N PRO A 73 -13.47 -18.25 -9.27
CA PRO A 73 -13.37 -17.00 -10.02
C PRO A 73 -12.29 -16.05 -9.50
N ALA A 74 -12.18 -15.89 -8.18
CA ALA A 74 -11.19 -15.01 -7.58
C ALA A 74 -9.74 -15.48 -7.87
N GLN A 75 -9.47 -16.78 -7.78
CA GLN A 75 -8.16 -17.35 -8.12
C GLN A 75 -7.80 -17.13 -9.59
N LYS A 76 -8.75 -17.29 -10.52
CA LYS A 76 -8.52 -16.98 -11.94
C LYS A 76 -8.20 -15.51 -12.17
N ALA A 77 -8.93 -14.62 -11.49
CA ALA A 77 -8.68 -13.19 -11.56
C ALA A 77 -7.30 -12.82 -11.00
N VAL A 78 -6.90 -13.40 -9.86
CA VAL A 78 -5.56 -13.20 -9.29
C VAL A 78 -4.48 -13.65 -10.27
N LYS A 79 -4.62 -14.84 -10.88
CA LYS A 79 -3.68 -15.33 -11.90
C LYS A 79 -3.54 -14.35 -13.06
N SER A 80 -4.66 -13.93 -13.64
CA SER A 80 -4.66 -12.97 -14.77
C SER A 80 -4.00 -11.65 -14.41
N LEU A 81 -4.21 -11.14 -13.19
CA LEU A 81 -3.58 -9.88 -12.73
C LEU A 81 -2.08 -10.06 -12.47
N VAL A 82 -1.66 -11.23 -11.97
CA VAL A 82 -0.23 -11.53 -11.80
C VAL A 82 0.47 -11.60 -13.15
N ASP A 83 -0.14 -12.25 -14.14
CA ASP A 83 0.39 -12.33 -15.51
C ASP A 83 0.51 -10.91 -16.12
N GLU A 84 -0.54 -10.09 -16.01
CA GLU A 84 -0.53 -8.67 -16.47
C GLU A 84 0.54 -7.82 -15.75
N ALA A 85 0.74 -8.03 -14.45
CA ALA A 85 1.75 -7.31 -13.69
C ALA A 85 3.17 -7.69 -14.13
N TRP A 86 3.43 -8.96 -14.43
CA TRP A 86 4.69 -9.39 -15.03
C TRP A 86 4.90 -8.78 -16.41
N ASP A 87 3.88 -8.70 -17.24
CA ASP A 87 3.97 -8.03 -18.55
C ASP A 87 4.40 -6.57 -18.40
N HIS A 88 3.79 -5.82 -17.47
CA HIS A 88 4.24 -4.44 -17.19
C HIS A 88 5.68 -4.38 -16.67
N TYR A 89 6.08 -5.30 -15.79
CA TYR A 89 7.45 -5.35 -15.30
C TYR A 89 8.46 -5.59 -16.45
N GLN A 90 8.18 -6.56 -17.32
CA GLN A 90 9.03 -6.91 -18.47
C GLN A 90 9.12 -5.80 -19.51
N ASN A 91 8.07 -4.98 -19.63
CA ASN A 91 8.05 -3.78 -20.47
C ASN A 91 8.74 -2.56 -19.83
N ASN A 92 9.49 -2.76 -18.73
CA ASN A 92 10.19 -1.72 -17.98
C ASN A 92 9.22 -0.67 -17.38
N GLU A 93 8.01 -1.10 -17.00
CA GLU A 93 6.98 -0.27 -16.36
C GLU A 93 6.69 -0.72 -14.91
N PRO A 94 7.69 -0.74 -14.00
CA PRO A 94 7.54 -1.32 -12.66
C PRO A 94 6.47 -0.63 -11.80
N SER A 95 6.23 0.68 -12.00
CA SER A 95 5.16 1.39 -11.30
C SER A 95 3.76 0.87 -11.66
N ARG A 96 3.54 0.47 -12.92
CA ARG A 96 2.27 -0.14 -13.34
C ARG A 96 2.15 -1.57 -12.83
N ALA A 97 3.24 -2.33 -12.90
CA ALA A 97 3.29 -3.67 -12.33
C ALA A 97 2.87 -3.71 -10.86
N ILE A 98 3.36 -2.75 -10.04
CA ILE A 98 2.97 -2.60 -8.63
C ILE A 98 1.46 -2.36 -8.51
N ALA A 99 0.88 -1.43 -9.26
CA ALA A 99 -0.54 -1.10 -9.16
C ALA A 99 -1.44 -2.31 -9.49
N VAL A 100 -1.08 -3.10 -10.50
CA VAL A 100 -1.79 -4.33 -10.89
C VAL A 100 -1.61 -5.41 -9.82
N ALA A 101 -0.39 -5.61 -9.31
CA ALA A 101 -0.12 -6.59 -8.26
C ALA A 101 -0.83 -6.24 -6.93
N GLU A 102 -0.92 -4.97 -6.54
CA GLU A 102 -1.71 -4.53 -5.38
C GLU A 102 -3.20 -4.82 -5.55
N ARG A 103 -3.72 -4.72 -6.78
CA ARG A 103 -5.10 -5.14 -7.08
C ARG A 103 -5.27 -6.64 -6.89
N ALA A 104 -4.30 -7.46 -7.32
CA ALA A 104 -4.31 -8.89 -7.07
C ALA A 104 -4.25 -9.20 -5.56
N GLN A 105 -3.45 -8.44 -4.80
CA GLN A 105 -3.36 -8.58 -3.34
C GLN A 105 -4.69 -8.31 -2.64
N ARG A 106 -5.50 -7.35 -3.14
CA ARG A 106 -6.86 -7.10 -2.62
C ARG A 106 -7.80 -8.29 -2.80
N LEU A 107 -7.58 -9.12 -3.82
CA LEU A 107 -8.37 -10.33 -4.07
C LEU A 107 -7.84 -11.54 -3.28
N ASN A 108 -6.53 -11.68 -3.18
CA ASN A 108 -5.89 -12.72 -2.36
C ASN A 108 -4.63 -12.18 -1.67
N ALA A 109 -4.79 -11.80 -0.41
CA ALA A 109 -3.72 -11.22 0.40
C ALA A 109 -2.64 -12.22 0.87
N ARG A 110 -2.76 -13.51 0.52
CA ARG A 110 -1.80 -14.57 0.89
C ARG A 110 -1.15 -15.21 -0.33
N SER A 111 -1.30 -14.63 -1.51
CA SER A 111 -0.68 -15.16 -2.73
C SER A 111 0.82 -14.89 -2.74
N ALA A 112 1.64 -15.95 -2.75
CA ALA A 112 3.10 -15.86 -2.87
C ALA A 112 3.52 -15.18 -4.18
N ASP A 113 2.85 -15.50 -5.30
CA ASP A 113 3.15 -14.93 -6.62
C ASP A 113 2.96 -13.41 -6.64
N VAL A 114 1.93 -12.91 -5.95
CA VAL A 114 1.67 -11.47 -5.82
C VAL A 114 2.81 -10.78 -5.07
N TYR A 115 3.28 -11.39 -4.00
CA TYR A 115 4.40 -10.85 -3.22
C TYR A 115 5.72 -10.88 -3.98
N LEU A 116 5.95 -11.91 -4.79
CA LEU A 116 7.13 -11.98 -5.65
C LEU A 116 7.15 -10.82 -6.67
N VAL A 117 6.03 -10.56 -7.36
CA VAL A 117 5.93 -9.44 -8.32
C VAL A 117 6.13 -8.09 -7.64
N LEU A 118 5.53 -7.89 -6.46
CA LEU A 118 5.72 -6.64 -5.71
C LEU A 118 7.18 -6.45 -5.33
N ALA A 119 7.83 -7.49 -4.80
CA ALA A 119 9.23 -7.44 -4.42
C ALA A 119 10.14 -7.11 -5.63
N THR A 120 9.98 -7.80 -6.76
CA THR A 120 10.77 -7.54 -7.97
C THR A 120 10.53 -6.15 -8.55
N SER A 121 9.27 -5.69 -8.57
CA SER A 121 8.93 -4.37 -9.10
C SER A 121 9.45 -3.23 -8.22
N TYR A 122 9.37 -3.35 -6.90
CA TYR A 122 9.97 -2.38 -5.97
C TYR A 122 11.51 -2.38 -6.05
N LEU A 123 12.12 -3.55 -6.26
CA LEU A 123 13.56 -3.64 -6.46
C LEU A 123 14.01 -2.92 -7.74
N ALA A 124 13.27 -3.06 -8.84
CA ALA A 124 13.53 -2.33 -10.09
C ALA A 124 13.42 -0.81 -9.93
N LEU A 125 12.60 -0.33 -8.99
CA LEU A 125 12.53 1.08 -8.60
C LEU A 125 13.63 1.53 -7.62
N GLY A 126 14.57 0.66 -7.26
CA GLY A 126 15.62 0.94 -6.26
C GLY A 126 15.11 0.97 -4.82
N LYS A 127 13.86 0.55 -4.55
CA LYS A 127 13.24 0.57 -3.22
C LYS A 127 13.54 -0.73 -2.47
N GLN A 128 14.82 -1.01 -2.23
CA GLN A 128 15.31 -2.29 -1.69
C GLN A 128 14.65 -2.68 -0.36
N GLN A 129 14.51 -1.75 0.59
CA GLN A 129 13.88 -2.05 1.89
C GLN A 129 12.43 -2.51 1.75
N VAL A 130 11.67 -1.90 0.84
CA VAL A 130 10.27 -2.27 0.59
C VAL A 130 10.19 -3.62 -0.13
N ALA A 131 11.07 -3.84 -1.12
CA ALA A 131 11.17 -5.11 -1.82
C ALA A 131 11.44 -6.28 -0.87
N GLU A 132 12.37 -6.10 0.07
CA GLU A 132 12.70 -7.12 1.06
C GLU A 132 11.53 -7.46 1.99
N GLN A 133 10.76 -6.45 2.42
CA GLN A 133 9.57 -6.67 3.24
C GLN A 133 8.54 -7.54 2.51
N PHE A 134 8.31 -7.29 1.21
CA PHE A 134 7.41 -8.11 0.42
C PHE A 134 7.96 -9.52 0.17
N ALA A 135 9.26 -9.65 -0.11
CA ALA A 135 9.90 -10.96 -0.29
C ALA A 135 9.77 -11.86 0.95
N ARG A 136 9.97 -11.28 2.15
CA ARG A 136 9.81 -11.99 3.44
C ARG A 136 8.37 -12.41 3.72
N ARG A 137 7.39 -11.76 3.11
CA ARG A 137 5.96 -12.04 3.31
C ARG A 137 5.42 -13.10 2.33
N GLY A 138 6.11 -13.31 1.21
CA GLY A 138 5.72 -14.28 0.19
C GLY A 138 6.22 -15.71 0.41
N ILE A 139 6.97 -15.96 1.48
CA ILE A 139 7.52 -17.28 1.87
C ILE A 139 6.71 -17.94 2.99
#